data_AF-A0A3N5Q1Q0-F1
#
_entry.id   AF-A0A3N5Q1Q0-F1
#
_cell.length_a   1.000
_cell.length_b   1.000
_cell.length_c   1.000
_cell.angle_alpha   90.00
_cell.angle_beta   90.00
_cell.angle_gamma   90.00
#
_symmetry.space_group_name_H-M   'P 1'
#
loop_
_entity.id
_entity.type
_entity.pdbx_description
1 polymer ?
#
loop_
_entity_poly.entity_id
_entity_poly.type
_entity_poly.pdbx_seq_one_letter_code
_entity_poly.pdbx_strand_id
1 'polypeptide(L)'
;MRIGITCYPTYGGSGVIATELGKALALKGHEIHFISYALPFRLANFVENVVFHEVEMSSYPLFEFPLYSLALASKMVEVAEYEKLDLL
;
A
#
# COMPACT_ATOMS: atom_id res chain seq x y z
N MET A 1 -1.36 12.31 -11.14
CA MET A 1 -1.10 10.89 -11.46
C MET A 1 -1.66 10.05 -10.34
N ARG A 2 -2.07 8.82 -10.65
CA ARG A 2 -2.49 7.79 -9.70
C ARG A 2 -1.32 6.85 -9.46
N ILE A 3 -0.83 6.80 -8.22
CA ILE A 3 0.44 6.15 -7.87
C ILE A 3 0.17 5.12 -6.78
N GLY A 4 0.52 3.87 -7.03
CA GLY A 4 0.56 2.85 -6.00
C GLY A 4 1.87 2.90 -5.22
N ILE A 5 1.82 2.67 -3.91
CA ILE A 5 3.02 2.54 -3.06
C ILE A 5 2.89 1.29 -2.20
N THR A 6 3.74 0.31 -2.45
CA THR A 6 3.85 -0.89 -1.62
C THR A 6 5.01 -0.76 -0.65
N CYS A 7 4.76 -0.94 0.64
CA CYS A 7 5.80 -0.90 1.66
C CYS A 7 5.49 -1.80 2.85
N TYR A 8 6.52 -2.12 3.64
CA TYR A 8 6.33 -2.70 4.97
C TYR A 8 5.93 -1.58 5.94
N PRO A 9 4.79 -1.72 6.65
CA PRO A 9 4.19 -0.62 7.41
C PRO A 9 4.80 -0.46 8.82
N THR A 10 5.77 -1.31 9.18
CA THR A 10 6.36 -1.45 10.51
C THR A 10 7.62 -0.58 10.69
N TYR A 11 8.38 -0.86 11.75
CA TYR A 11 9.56 -0.12 12.15
C TYR A 11 10.70 -0.24 11.14
N GLY A 12 11.13 0.88 10.59
CA GLY A 12 12.29 0.97 9.72
C GLY A 12 12.33 2.28 8.94
N GLY A 13 13.51 2.64 8.42
CA GLY A 13 13.67 3.85 7.60
C GLY A 13 12.90 3.78 6.27
N SER A 14 12.79 2.59 5.67
CA SER A 14 12.14 2.42 4.37
C SER A 14 10.64 2.73 4.40
N GLY A 15 9.89 2.20 5.38
CA GLY A 15 8.47 2.49 5.55
C GLY A 15 8.21 3.98 5.83
N VAL A 16 9.08 4.63 6.60
CA VAL A 16 9.02 6.07 6.84
C VAL A 16 9.20 6.86 5.55
N ILE A 17 10.23 6.54 4.77
CA ILE A 17 10.49 7.24 3.49
C ILE A 17 9.33 7.03 2.51
N ALA A 18 8.83 5.81 2.36
CA ALA A 18 7.69 5.51 1.49
C ALA A 18 6.44 6.32 1.90
N THR A 19 6.16 6.40 3.20
CA THR A 19 4.99 7.12 3.71
C THR A 19 5.12 8.63 3.50
N GLU A 20 6.27 9.22 3.84
CA GLU A 20 6.49 10.66 3.69
C GLU A 20 6.55 11.09 2.22
N LEU A 21 7.12 10.25 1.34
CA LEU A 21 7.08 10.46 -0.10
C LEU A 21 5.63 10.49 -0.62
N GLY A 22 4.82 9.49 -0.24
CA GLY A 22 3.41 9.45 -0.63
C GLY A 22 2.64 10.69 -0.18
N LYS A 23 2.79 11.11 1.08
CA LYS A 23 2.18 12.37 1.57
C LYS A 23 2.61 13.58 0.75
N ALA A 24 3.91 13.71 0.48
CA ALA A 24 4.43 14.84 -0.28
C ALA A 24 3.90 14.87 -1.72
N LEU A 25 3.70 13.71 -2.35
CA LEU A 25 3.08 13.60 -3.67
C LEU A 25 1.58 13.91 -3.61
N ALA A 26 0.87 13.44 -2.57
CA ALA A 26 -0.54 13.73 -2.37
C ALA A 26 -0.82 15.23 -2.23
N LEU A 27 0.02 15.94 -1.47
CA LEU A 27 -0.02 17.40 -1.34
C LEU A 27 0.24 18.14 -2.66
N LYS A 28 0.89 17.49 -3.63
CA LYS A 28 1.11 18.02 -4.98
C LYS A 28 -0.04 17.68 -5.94
N GLY A 29 -1.13 17.09 -5.46
CA GLY A 29 -2.31 16.74 -6.26
C GLY A 29 -2.24 15.38 -6.96
N HIS A 30 -1.33 14.50 -6.53
CA HIS A 30 -1.34 13.10 -6.96
C HIS A 30 -2.29 12.29 -6.10
N GLU A 31 -2.92 11.26 -6.68
CA GLU A 31 -3.74 10.30 -5.97
C GLU A 31 -2.85 9.12 -5.56
N ILE A 32 -2.72 8.87 -4.27
CA ILE A 32 -1.78 7.90 -3.72
C ILE A 32 -2.53 6.72 -3.13
N HIS A 33 -2.17 5.53 -3.55
CA HIS A 33 -2.78 4.28 -3.09
C HIS A 33 -1.72 3.45 -2.37
N PHE A 34 -1.72 3.48 -1.04
CA PHE A 34 -0.85 2.62 -0.25
C PHE A 34 -1.39 1.19 -0.22
N ILE A 35 -0.53 0.20 -0.49
CA ILE A 35 -0.90 -1.21 -0.53
C ILE A 35 -0.01 -1.95 0.47
N SER A 36 -0.59 -2.42 1.58
CA SER A 36 0.16 -3.08 2.65
C SER A 36 -0.77 -3.90 3.56
N TYR A 37 -0.21 -4.81 4.35
CA TYR A 37 -1.01 -5.61 5.30
C TYR A 37 -1.48 -4.84 6.54
N ALA A 38 -0.99 -3.63 6.75
CA ALA A 38 -1.41 -2.76 7.84
C ALA A 38 -1.17 -1.30 7.47
N LEU A 39 -1.88 -0.39 8.13
CA LEU A 39 -1.73 1.04 7.90
C LEU A 39 -0.28 1.47 8.23
N PRO A 40 0.44 2.15 7.31
CA PRO A 40 1.77 2.66 7.61
C PRO A 40 1.71 3.59 8.83
N PHE A 41 2.60 3.38 9.81
CA PHE A 41 2.52 4.06 11.12
C PHE A 41 2.42 5.59 11.03
N ARG A 42 3.08 6.21 10.05
CA ARG A 42 3.03 7.66 9.86
C ARG A 42 1.80 8.17 9.11
N LEU A 43 0.93 7.29 8.61
CA LEU A 43 -0.31 7.62 7.93
C LEU A 43 -1.53 7.68 8.88
N ALA A 44 -1.29 7.81 10.19
CA ALA A 44 -2.33 7.73 11.23
C ALA A 44 -3.41 8.83 11.16
N ASN A 45 -3.18 9.91 10.41
CA ASN A 45 -4.14 10.99 10.20
C ASN A 45 -4.66 10.95 8.77
N PHE A 46 -5.89 11.44 8.58
CA PHE A 46 -6.44 11.67 7.24
C PHE A 46 -5.52 12.57 6.42
N VAL A 47 -5.22 12.15 5.20
CA VAL A 47 -4.49 12.94 4.21
C VAL A 47 -5.33 12.93 2.93
N GLU A 48 -5.63 14.12 2.42
CA GLU A 48 -6.37 14.25 1.15
C GLU A 48 -5.61 13.58 0.00
N ASN A 49 -6.33 12.99 -0.94
CA ASN A 49 -5.78 12.22 -2.07
C ASN A 49 -4.94 11.00 -1.67
N VAL A 50 -5.11 10.47 -0.45
CA VAL A 50 -4.49 9.22 -0.02
C VAL A 50 -5.55 8.17 0.31
N VAL A 51 -5.39 6.99 -0.29
CA VAL A 51 -6.21 5.80 -0.06
C VAL A 51 -5.32 4.68 0.45
N PHE A 52 -5.82 3.90 1.40
CA PHE A 52 -5.14 2.72 1.91
C PHE A 52 -5.90 1.45 1.52
N HIS A 53 -5.18 0.50 0.94
CA HIS A 53 -5.68 -0.81 0.54
C HIS A 53 -5.00 -1.88 1.38
N GLU A 54 -5.78 -2.52 2.24
CA GLU A 54 -5.28 -3.59 3.10
C GLU A 54 -5.08 -4.88 2.31
N VAL A 55 -3.93 -5.52 2.53
CA VAL A 55 -3.63 -6.86 2.02
C VAL A 55 -3.99 -7.86 3.10
N GLU A 56 -5.10 -8.57 2.90
CA GLU A 56 -5.51 -9.63 3.81
C GLU A 56 -4.61 -10.87 3.65
N MET A 57 -4.05 -11.34 4.77
CA MET A 57 -3.35 -12.62 4.81
C MET A 57 -4.31 -13.70 5.29
N SER A 58 -4.70 -14.61 4.40
CA SER A 58 -5.51 -15.77 4.76
C SER A 58 -4.63 -16.90 5.30
N SER A 59 -4.93 -17.39 6.50
CA SER A 59 -4.34 -18.64 7.00
C SER A 59 -5.18 -19.81 6.50
N TYR A 60 -4.69 -20.54 5.51
CA TYR A 60 -5.38 -21.70 4.96
C TYR A 60 -4.60 -22.99 5.27
N PRO A 61 -5.22 -24.03 5.87
CA PRO A 61 -4.52 -25.24 6.34
C PRO A 61 -3.73 -26.01 5.28
N LEU A 62 -4.00 -25.78 3.99
CA LEU A 62 -3.26 -26.39 2.90
C LEU A 62 -1.83 -25.83 2.76
N PHE A 63 -1.60 -24.57 3.15
CA PHE A 63 -0.31 -23.91 2.96
C PHE A 63 0.54 -24.00 4.22
N GLU A 64 1.78 -24.48 4.06
CA GLU A 64 2.76 -24.57 5.14
C GLU A 64 3.28 -23.19 5.59
N PHE A 65 3.21 -22.18 4.72
CA PHE A 65 3.68 -20.82 4.99
C PHE A 65 2.65 -19.77 4.56
N PRO A 66 2.58 -18.59 5.22
CA PRO A 66 1.74 -17.49 4.78
C PRO A 66 2.11 -17.03 3.37
N LEU A 67 1.12 -16.97 2.48
CA LEU A 67 1.31 -16.56 1.08
C LEU A 67 1.25 -15.04 0.89
N TYR A 68 1.97 -14.29 1.73
CA TYR A 68 1.91 -12.83 1.71
C TYR A 68 2.29 -12.24 0.34
N SER A 69 3.36 -12.73 -0.29
CA SER A 69 3.79 -12.24 -1.60
C SER A 69 2.73 -12.43 -2.69
N LEU A 70 2.00 -13.55 -2.66
CA LEU A 70 0.92 -13.82 -3.62
C LEU A 70 -0.29 -12.92 -3.36
N ALA A 71 -0.71 -12.81 -2.10
CA ALA A 71 -1.80 -11.93 -1.70
C ALA A 71 -1.50 -10.46 -2.06
N LEU A 72 -0.27 -10.01 -1.76
CA LEU A 72 0.20 -8.67 -2.09
C LEU A 72 0.19 -8.43 -3.61
N ALA A 73 0.76 -9.34 -4.40
CA ALA A 73 0.76 -9.20 -5.86
C ALA A 73 -0.66 -9.15 -6.43
N SER A 74 -1.56 -10.02 -5.93
CA SER A 74 -2.98 -10.01 -6.31
C SER A 74 -3.63 -8.66 -5.99
N LYS A 75 -3.39 -8.12 -4.79
CA LYS A 75 -3.95 -6.82 -4.39
C LYS A 75 -3.36 -5.67 -5.19
N MET A 76 -2.08 -5.72 -5.52
CA MET A 76 -1.44 -4.73 -6.39
C MET A 76 -2.05 -4.70 -7.79
N VAL A 77 -2.34 -5.86 -8.38
CA VAL A 77 -3.02 -5.95 -9.68
C VAL A 77 -4.45 -5.43 -9.60
N GLU A 78 -5.22 -5.85 -8.58
CA GLU A 78 -6.58 -5.36 -8.33
C GLU A 78 -6.60 -3.83 -8.26
N VAL A 79 -5.78 -3.23 -7.39
CA VAL A 79 -5.72 -1.77 -7.23
C VAL A 79 -5.25 -1.09 -8.51
N ALA A 80 -4.26 -1.65 -9.21
CA ALA A 80 -3.78 -1.12 -10.48
C ALA A 80 -4.90 -1.02 -11.54
N GLU A 81 -5.74 -2.04 -11.66
CA GLU A 81 -6.83 -2.09 -12.64
C GLU A 81 -8.04 -1.23 -12.23
N TYR A 82 -8.50 -1.34 -10.98
CA TYR A 82 -9.68 -0.63 -10.50
C TYR A 82 -9.44 0.87 -10.38
N GLU A 83 -8.31 1.26 -9.77
CA GLU A 83 -7.96 2.68 -9.60
C GLU A 83 -7.31 3.25 -10.85
N LYS A 84 -6.94 2.43 -11.85
CA LYS A 84 -6.25 2.86 -13.08
C LYS A 84 -4.94 3.56 -12.75
N LEU A 85 -4.07 2.88 -12.01
CA LEU A 85 -2.77 3.43 -11.61
C LEU A 85 -1.91 3.74 -12.85
N ASP A 86 -1.23 4.88 -12.82
CA ASP A 86 -0.24 5.26 -13.83
C ASP A 86 1.10 4.54 -13.58
N LEU A 87 1.44 4.31 -12.30
CA LEU A 87 2.66 3.60 -11.88
C LEU A 87 2.51 2.96 -10.49
N LEU A 88 3.40 1.99 -10.23
CA LEU A 88 3.66 1.34 -8.93
C LEU A 88 5.10 1.64 -8.47
#